data_AF-A0A6J2G9L2-F1
#
_entry.id   AF-A0A6J2G9L2-F1
#
_cell.length_a   1.000
_cell.length_b   1.000
_cell.length_c   1.000
_cell.angle_alpha   90.00
_cell.angle_beta   90.00
_cell.angle_gamma   90.00
#
_symmetry.space_group_name_H-M   'P 1'
#
loop_
_entity.id
_entity.type
_entity.pdbx_description
1 polymer ?
#
loop_
_entity_poly.entity_id
_entity_poly.type
_entity_poly.pdbx_seq_one_letter_code
_entity_poly.pdbx_strand_id
1 'polypeptide(L)'
;MALWRVLALGTALGRRSCCSKPSLPPDFVEALSAVVGAPNVSTATAVREQHGHDESMHPCAPPDAVVWPQSVGQVQELAALCYRRRVPMVPFGTGTGLEGGVNAVQGGVCFDLSRMDSIAELSLEDFSVTVEPGVTRKALNSHLRGTGLWFPVGTVGMGGHGAGGHTTEGAGRGDAFWLGMLGGPRVCHGP
;
A
#
# COMPACT_ATOMS: atom_id res chain seq x y z
N MET A 1 29.20 -46.60 38.06
CA MET A 1 29.45 -45.21 37.61
C MET A 1 29.28 -45.14 36.09
N ALA A 2 28.05 -45.22 35.60
CA ALA A 2 27.74 -45.13 34.18
C ALA A 2 26.26 -44.77 34.02
N LEU A 3 25.95 -43.47 33.91
CA LEU A 3 24.76 -42.92 33.23
C LEU A 3 24.73 -41.39 33.44
N TRP A 4 25.21 -40.61 32.46
CA TRP A 4 24.61 -39.33 32.04
C TRP A 4 25.53 -38.63 31.03
N ARG A 5 25.34 -38.90 29.74
CA ARG A 5 25.94 -38.04 28.69
C ARG A 5 25.29 -38.23 27.32
N VAL A 6 23.96 -38.09 27.27
CA VAL A 6 23.24 -37.85 26.02
C VAL A 6 22.08 -36.93 26.37
N LEU A 7 22.15 -35.66 25.94
CA LEU A 7 21.06 -34.71 25.67
C LEU A 7 21.56 -33.27 25.85
N ALA A 8 22.14 -32.72 24.78
CA ALA A 8 22.20 -31.27 24.58
C ALA A 8 22.37 -30.95 23.08
N LEU A 9 21.55 -31.57 22.24
CA LEU A 9 21.23 -31.03 20.90
C LEU A 9 19.90 -30.28 21.03
N GLY A 10 19.93 -29.19 21.79
CA GLY A 10 18.85 -28.22 21.85
C GLY A 10 19.20 -27.09 20.91
N THR A 11 18.72 -27.16 19.67
CA THR A 11 18.71 -26.05 18.73
C THR A 11 18.11 -24.81 19.40
N ALA A 12 18.97 -23.85 19.75
CA ALA A 12 18.55 -22.51 20.04
C ALA A 12 18.06 -21.88 18.73
N LEU A 13 16.79 -22.12 18.37
CA LEU A 13 16.05 -21.18 17.53
C LEU A 13 15.94 -19.89 18.33
N GLY A 14 16.97 -19.05 18.20
CA GLY A 14 16.97 -17.72 18.76
C GLY A 14 15.74 -16.98 18.24
N ARG A 15 14.85 -16.62 19.17
CA ARG A 15 13.87 -15.55 18.96
C ARG A 15 14.64 -14.35 18.43
N ARG A 16 14.45 -13.99 17.15
CA ARG A 16 15.01 -12.76 16.61
C ARG A 16 14.38 -11.62 17.40
N SER A 17 15.22 -10.91 18.14
CA SER A 17 14.84 -9.70 18.87
C SER A 17 14.17 -8.71 17.89
N CYS A 18 13.04 -8.19 18.31
CA CYS A 18 12.23 -7.18 17.62
C CYS A 18 12.87 -5.78 17.61
N CYS A 19 14.12 -5.63 18.09
CA CYS A 19 14.76 -4.32 18.24
C CYS A 19 15.84 -4.08 17.18
N SER A 20 15.65 -2.96 16.47
CA SER A 20 16.47 -2.35 15.40
C SER A 20 16.76 -3.23 14.18
N LYS A 21 15.92 -3.12 13.15
CA LYS A 21 16.34 -3.53 11.82
C LYS A 21 17.41 -2.58 11.28
N PRO A 22 18.43 -3.09 10.58
CA PRO A 22 19.36 -2.22 9.89
C PRO A 22 18.60 -1.38 8.85
N SER A 23 18.85 -0.08 8.84
CA SER A 23 18.35 0.83 7.82
C SER A 23 18.79 0.37 6.43
N LEU A 24 18.01 0.71 5.40
CA LEU A 24 18.39 0.46 4.01
C LEU A 24 19.78 1.05 3.72
N PRO A 25 20.64 0.33 2.99
CA PRO A 25 21.98 0.83 2.70
C PRO A 25 21.88 2.03 1.73
N PRO A 26 22.76 3.03 1.83
CA PRO A 26 22.65 4.28 1.05
C PRO A 26 22.61 4.06 -0.47
N ASP A 27 23.38 3.09 -0.97
CA ASP A 27 23.41 2.71 -2.39
C ASP A 27 22.06 2.23 -2.90
N PHE A 28 21.24 1.63 -2.02
CA PHE A 28 19.90 1.22 -2.37
C PHE A 28 18.95 2.40 -2.48
N VAL A 29 19.08 3.39 -1.59
CA VAL A 29 18.28 4.63 -1.67
C VAL A 29 18.60 5.39 -2.95
N GLU A 30 19.88 5.46 -3.34
CA GLU A 30 20.29 6.04 -4.63
C GLU A 30 19.70 5.27 -5.81
N ALA A 31 19.68 3.93 -5.75
CA ALA A 31 19.05 3.11 -6.78
C ALA A 31 17.54 3.34 -6.88
N LEU A 32 16.83 3.54 -5.76
CA LEU A 32 15.42 3.95 -5.77
C LEU A 32 15.26 5.31 -6.45
N SER A 33 16.10 6.28 -6.09
CA SER A 33 16.08 7.62 -6.68
C SER A 33 16.42 7.62 -8.17
N ALA A 34 17.22 6.68 -8.66
CA ALA A 34 17.50 6.54 -10.10
C ALA A 34 16.25 6.14 -10.90
N VAL A 35 15.33 5.37 -10.30
CA VAL A 35 14.10 4.89 -10.97
C VAL A 35 13.00 5.96 -10.96
N VAL A 36 12.70 6.51 -9.78
CA VAL A 36 11.57 7.45 -9.63
C VAL A 36 11.98 8.92 -9.65
N GLY A 37 13.28 9.22 -9.57
CA GLY A 37 13.80 10.56 -9.36
C GLY A 37 13.98 10.89 -7.87
N ALA A 38 15.02 11.65 -7.55
CA ALA A 38 15.31 12.11 -6.18
C ALA A 38 14.13 12.77 -5.43
N PRO A 39 13.28 13.65 -6.02
CA PRO A 39 12.15 14.24 -5.29
C PRO A 39 11.04 13.25 -4.94
N ASN A 40 11.10 12.03 -5.47
CA ASN A 40 10.10 10.98 -5.31
C ASN A 40 10.59 9.85 -4.40
N VAL A 41 11.61 10.12 -3.58
CA VAL A 41 12.10 9.23 -2.52
C VAL A 41 12.24 10.02 -1.23
N SER A 42 11.74 9.49 -0.11
CA SER A 42 11.92 10.09 1.20
C SER A 42 12.33 9.06 2.24
N THR A 43 13.32 9.44 3.05
CA THR A 43 13.77 8.73 4.24
C THR A 43 13.53 9.54 5.52
N ALA A 44 12.83 10.68 5.40
CA ALA A 44 12.52 11.55 6.53
C ALA A 44 11.57 10.86 7.51
N THR A 45 11.88 10.96 8.81
CA THR A 45 11.13 10.27 9.88
C THR A 45 9.62 10.55 9.83
N ALA A 46 9.23 11.82 9.72
CA ALA A 46 7.81 12.21 9.69
C ALA A 46 7.05 11.57 8.52
N VAL A 47 7.66 11.51 7.34
CA VAL A 47 7.05 10.86 6.17
C VAL A 47 6.91 9.36 6.41
N ARG A 48 7.95 8.71 6.93
CA ARG A 48 7.91 7.27 7.22
C ARG A 48 6.86 6.92 8.27
N GLU A 49 6.72 7.72 9.32
CA GLU A 49 5.69 7.53 10.35
C GLU A 49 4.27 7.69 9.80
N GLN A 50 4.05 8.66 8.91
CA GLN A 50 2.78 8.83 8.21
C GLN A 50 2.43 7.60 7.36
N HIS A 51 3.43 6.92 6.79
CA HIS A 51 3.27 5.71 5.97
C HIS A 51 3.47 4.41 6.78
N GLY A 52 3.51 4.51 8.11
CA GLY A 52 3.77 3.40 9.02
C GLY A 52 2.56 2.95 9.84
N HIS A 53 1.42 3.63 9.71
CA HIS A 53 0.18 3.30 10.40
C HIS A 53 -1.03 3.57 9.52
N ASP A 54 -2.11 2.85 9.80
CA ASP A 54 -3.46 3.14 9.31
C ASP A 54 -4.40 3.48 10.47
N GLU A 55 -5.72 3.49 10.24
CA GLU A 55 -6.73 3.74 11.26
C GLU A 55 -6.94 2.55 12.23
N SER A 56 -6.14 1.49 12.12
CA SER A 56 -6.18 0.38 13.06
C SER A 56 -5.61 0.73 14.44
N MET A 57 -5.86 -0.16 15.40
CA MET A 57 -5.27 -0.08 16.74
C MET A 57 -3.83 -0.64 16.80
N HIS A 58 -3.25 -1.02 15.65
CA HIS A 58 -1.92 -1.59 15.61
C HIS A 58 -0.84 -0.51 15.82
N PRO A 59 0.25 -0.81 16.54
CA PRO A 59 1.35 0.14 16.70
C PRO A 59 1.95 0.54 15.34
N CYS A 60 2.30 1.82 15.21
CA CYS A 60 3.00 2.32 14.03
C CYS A 60 4.30 1.55 13.79
N ALA A 61 4.46 1.01 12.59
CA ALA A 61 5.66 0.34 12.12
C ALA A 61 6.11 1.03 10.81
N PRO A 62 6.96 2.06 10.88
CA PRO A 62 7.36 2.82 9.71
C PRO A 62 8.26 2.01 8.76
N PRO A 63 8.12 2.20 7.43
CA PRO A 63 9.06 1.68 6.44
C PRO A 63 10.42 2.34 6.58
N ASP A 64 11.43 1.85 5.87
CA ASP A 64 12.77 2.44 5.83
C ASP A 64 12.85 3.60 4.82
N ALA A 65 12.09 3.51 3.72
CA ALA A 65 11.94 4.56 2.72
C ALA A 65 10.52 4.57 2.15
N VAL A 66 10.08 5.74 1.68
CA VAL A 66 8.83 5.92 0.94
C VAL A 66 9.18 6.37 -0.47
N VAL A 67 8.54 5.77 -1.48
CA VAL A 67 8.71 6.13 -2.89
C VAL A 67 7.37 6.42 -3.54
N TRP A 68 7.35 7.39 -4.45
CA TRP A 68 6.17 7.80 -5.20
C TRP A 68 6.36 7.55 -6.70
N PRO A 69 6.17 6.31 -7.18
CA PRO A 69 6.15 6.04 -8.60
C PRO A 69 4.97 6.75 -9.28
N GLN A 70 5.15 7.10 -10.55
CA GLN A 70 4.19 7.82 -11.39
C GLN A 70 3.81 7.03 -12.65
N SER A 71 4.29 5.79 -12.78
CA SER A 71 3.98 4.92 -13.91
C SER A 71 4.14 3.45 -13.56
N VAL A 72 3.45 2.60 -14.30
CA VAL A 72 3.59 1.13 -14.18
C VAL A 72 5.03 0.68 -14.39
N GLY A 73 5.76 1.31 -15.32
CA GLY A 73 7.17 1.00 -15.59
C GLY A 73 8.07 1.24 -14.37
N GLN A 74 7.88 2.37 -13.67
CA GLN A 74 8.62 2.66 -12.43
C GLN A 74 8.27 1.66 -11.33
N VAL A 75 6.99 1.30 -11.18
CA VAL A 75 6.54 0.30 -10.21
C VAL A 75 7.21 -1.06 -10.48
N GLN A 76 7.24 -1.50 -11.74
CA GLN A 76 7.87 -2.76 -12.14
C GLN A 76 9.36 -2.77 -11.84
N GLU A 77 10.07 -1.69 -12.16
CA GLU A 77 11.51 -1.57 -11.94
C GLU A 77 11.85 -1.55 -10.44
N LEU A 78 11.11 -0.78 -9.65
CA LEU A 78 11.23 -0.75 -8.18
C LEU A 78 10.95 -2.12 -7.57
N ALA A 79 9.89 -2.81 -8.03
CA ALA A 79 9.52 -4.12 -7.52
C ALA A 79 10.60 -5.16 -7.84
N ALA A 80 11.14 -5.13 -9.06
CA ALA A 80 12.26 -5.98 -9.45
C ALA A 80 13.53 -5.68 -8.63
N LEU A 81 13.80 -4.40 -8.35
CA LEU A 81 14.92 -3.98 -7.51
C LEU A 81 14.79 -4.49 -6.07
N CYS A 82 13.61 -4.35 -5.46
CA CYS A 82 13.31 -4.85 -4.12
C CYS A 82 13.39 -6.38 -4.06
N TYR A 83 12.84 -7.07 -5.07
CA TYR A 83 12.88 -8.53 -5.19
C TYR A 83 14.33 -9.06 -5.24
N ARG A 84 15.18 -8.49 -6.10
CA ARG A 84 16.59 -8.90 -6.24
C ARG A 84 17.36 -8.74 -4.93
N ARG A 85 17.05 -7.72 -4.13
CA ARG A 85 17.73 -7.42 -2.87
C ARG A 85 17.03 -7.98 -1.63
N ARG A 86 15.91 -8.71 -1.81
CA ARG A 86 15.07 -9.24 -0.73
C ARG A 86 14.60 -8.18 0.25
N VAL A 87 14.27 -7.00 -0.26
CA VAL A 87 13.70 -5.89 0.52
C VAL A 87 12.18 -6.00 0.49
N PRO A 88 11.49 -6.01 1.65
CA PRO A 88 10.03 -6.02 1.69
C PRO A 88 9.44 -4.80 1.00
N MET A 89 8.30 -5.00 0.34
CA MET A 89 7.53 -3.94 -0.32
C MET A 89 6.20 -3.79 0.40
N VAL A 90 5.81 -2.55 0.71
CA VAL A 90 4.55 -2.23 1.38
C VAL A 90 3.76 -1.27 0.50
N PRO A 91 2.67 -1.71 -0.15
CA PRO A 91 1.84 -0.81 -0.94
C PRO A 91 1.10 0.16 -0.01
N PHE A 92 1.01 1.41 -0.42
CA PHE A 92 0.31 2.46 0.31
C PHE A 92 -0.62 3.25 -0.62
N GLY A 93 -1.83 3.51 -0.13
CA GLY A 93 -2.85 4.33 -0.79
C GLY A 93 -3.15 5.57 0.05
N THR A 94 -4.28 5.58 0.75
CA THR A 94 -4.70 6.70 1.61
C THR A 94 -4.41 6.51 3.10
N GLY A 95 -3.98 5.30 3.51
CA GLY A 95 -3.72 4.99 4.92
C GLY A 95 -4.98 4.77 5.77
N THR A 96 -6.17 4.64 5.18
CA THR A 96 -7.44 4.49 5.93
C THR A 96 -7.82 3.03 6.21
N GLY A 97 -6.84 2.11 6.22
CA GLY A 97 -7.07 0.70 6.55
C GLY A 97 -7.41 0.53 8.03
N LEU A 98 -8.06 -0.58 8.39
CA LEU A 98 -8.42 -0.90 9.78
C LEU A 98 -7.71 -2.14 10.32
N GLU A 99 -6.82 -2.74 9.53
CA GLU A 99 -6.19 -4.04 9.82
C GLU A 99 -4.66 -3.98 9.88
N GLY A 100 -4.05 -2.79 9.79
CA GLY A 100 -2.59 -2.63 9.83
C GLY A 100 -1.92 -3.02 8.53
N GLY A 101 -2.64 -2.97 7.40
CA GLY A 101 -2.14 -3.45 6.10
C GLY A 101 -0.95 -2.66 5.56
N VAL A 102 -0.78 -1.42 6.02
CA VAL A 102 0.34 -0.53 5.67
C VAL A 102 1.51 -0.61 6.66
N ASN A 103 1.38 -1.36 7.74
CA ASN A 103 2.41 -1.42 8.77
C ASN A 103 3.62 -2.20 8.25
N ALA A 104 4.76 -1.54 8.14
CA ALA A 104 6.01 -2.15 7.69
C ALA A 104 6.68 -2.91 8.84
N VAL A 105 6.01 -3.96 9.33
CA VAL A 105 6.50 -4.81 10.44
C VAL A 105 7.86 -5.40 10.13
N GLN A 106 8.26 -5.51 8.85
CA GLN A 106 9.57 -5.97 8.41
C GLN A 106 10.51 -4.84 7.92
N GLY A 107 10.13 -3.57 8.04
CA GLY A 107 10.81 -2.46 7.36
C GLY A 107 10.58 -2.53 5.85
N GLY A 108 11.55 -2.07 5.08
CA GLY A 108 11.53 -2.10 3.61
C GLY A 108 11.05 -0.80 2.99
N VAL A 109 10.53 -0.91 1.77
CA VAL A 109 10.13 0.24 0.96
C VAL A 109 8.62 0.32 0.86
N CYS A 110 8.08 1.46 1.23
CA CYS A 110 6.68 1.80 1.02
C CYS A 110 6.49 2.40 -0.37
N PHE A 111 5.56 1.83 -1.14
CA PHE A 111 5.21 2.26 -2.49
C PHE A 111 3.91 3.06 -2.37
N ASP A 112 4.03 4.38 -2.28
CA ASP A 112 2.87 5.27 -2.26
C ASP A 112 2.42 5.55 -3.69
N LEU A 113 1.26 4.98 -4.04
CA LEU A 113 0.67 5.05 -5.38
C LEU A 113 -0.25 6.26 -5.57
N SER A 114 -0.32 7.18 -4.60
CA SER A 114 -1.16 8.38 -4.65
C SER A 114 -0.89 9.29 -5.85
N ARG A 115 0.28 9.17 -6.50
CA ARG A 115 0.63 9.94 -7.71
C ARG A 115 0.30 9.22 -9.03
N MET A 116 -0.31 8.04 -8.98
CA MET A 116 -0.88 7.33 -10.12
C MET A 116 -2.40 7.44 -10.02
N ASP A 117 -2.96 8.63 -10.25
CA ASP A 117 -4.36 8.99 -10.01
C ASP A 117 -5.15 9.31 -11.29
N SER A 118 -4.72 8.77 -12.44
CA SER A 118 -5.39 8.96 -13.72
C SER A 118 -6.57 7.99 -13.93
N ILE A 119 -7.63 8.50 -14.56
CA ILE A 119 -8.72 7.68 -15.11
C ILE A 119 -8.43 7.50 -16.60
N ALA A 120 -8.12 6.27 -17.02
CA ALA A 120 -7.60 5.98 -18.35
C ALA A 120 -8.72 5.80 -19.39
N GLU A 121 -9.80 5.08 -19.05
CA GLU A 121 -10.88 4.75 -19.98
C GLU A 121 -12.21 4.59 -19.26
N LEU A 122 -13.30 5.10 -19.83
CA LEU A 122 -14.67 4.90 -19.35
C LEU A 122 -15.53 4.36 -20.50
N SER A 123 -16.02 3.12 -20.37
CA SER A 123 -17.03 2.55 -21.27
C SER A 123 -18.41 2.70 -20.62
N LEU A 124 -19.23 3.58 -21.20
CA LEU A 124 -20.61 3.79 -20.77
C LEU A 124 -21.51 2.61 -21.16
N GLU A 125 -21.18 1.92 -22.26
CA GLU A 125 -21.96 0.78 -22.77
C GLU A 125 -21.74 -0.48 -21.93
N ASP A 126 -20.49 -0.71 -21.50
CA ASP A 126 -20.10 -1.88 -20.71
C ASP A 126 -20.12 -1.63 -19.19
N PHE A 127 -20.46 -0.40 -18.79
CA PHE A 127 -20.40 0.06 -17.39
C PHE A 127 -19.07 -0.27 -16.71
N SER A 128 -17.96 0.00 -17.39
CA SER A 128 -16.61 -0.28 -16.90
C SER A 128 -15.72 0.95 -16.98
N VAL A 129 -14.78 1.05 -16.05
CA VAL A 129 -13.79 2.13 -16.02
C VAL A 129 -12.41 1.58 -15.69
N THR A 130 -11.40 1.99 -16.44
CA THR A 130 -9.99 1.69 -16.19
C THR A 130 -9.36 2.86 -15.46
N VAL A 131 -8.79 2.60 -14.29
CA VAL A 131 -8.21 3.62 -13.41
C VAL A 131 -6.85 3.19 -12.90
N GLU A 132 -5.99 4.17 -12.64
CA GLU A 132 -4.74 3.95 -11.92
C GLU A 132 -4.99 3.71 -10.42
N PRO A 133 -4.06 3.03 -9.71
CA PRO A 133 -4.26 2.59 -8.32
C PRO A 133 -4.43 3.71 -7.28
N GLY A 134 -3.98 4.93 -7.59
CA GLY A 134 -4.12 6.11 -6.73
C GLY A 134 -5.48 6.81 -6.83
N VAL A 135 -6.33 6.42 -7.79
CA VAL A 135 -7.66 7.04 -7.94
C VAL A 135 -8.54 6.72 -6.73
N THR A 136 -8.88 7.74 -5.95
CA THR A 136 -9.82 7.57 -4.84
C THR A 136 -11.25 7.41 -5.36
N ARG A 137 -12.08 6.71 -4.59
CA ARG A 137 -13.50 6.56 -4.92
C ARG A 137 -14.21 7.91 -5.07
N LYS A 138 -13.84 8.91 -4.26
CA LYS A 138 -14.42 10.25 -4.36
C LYS A 138 -14.02 10.93 -5.66
N ALA A 139 -12.75 10.81 -6.07
CA ALA A 139 -12.28 11.32 -7.35
C ALA A 139 -13.02 10.65 -8.51
N LEU A 140 -13.14 9.31 -8.49
CA LEU A 140 -13.89 8.55 -9.49
C LEU A 140 -15.36 8.97 -9.57
N ASN A 141 -16.05 9.02 -8.43
CA ASN A 141 -17.46 9.43 -8.40
C ASN A 141 -17.65 10.91 -8.77
N SER A 142 -16.65 11.77 -8.55
CA SER A 142 -16.67 13.15 -9.05
C SER A 142 -16.53 13.20 -10.57
N HIS A 143 -15.67 12.34 -11.15
CA HIS A 143 -15.49 12.23 -12.60
C HIS A 143 -16.74 11.69 -13.32
N LEU A 144 -17.46 10.75 -12.69
CA LEU A 144 -18.69 10.18 -13.25
C LEU A 144 -19.90 11.13 -13.17
N ARG A 145 -19.79 12.27 -12.47
CA ARG A 145 -20.91 13.22 -12.35
C ARG A 145 -21.37 13.69 -13.73
N GLY A 146 -22.67 13.62 -13.96
CA GLY A 146 -23.29 14.02 -15.23
C GLY A 146 -23.34 12.91 -16.30
N THR A 147 -22.70 11.75 -16.08
CA THR A 147 -22.82 10.59 -16.99
C THR A 147 -24.06 9.72 -16.70
N GLY A 148 -24.72 9.94 -15.55
CA GLY A 148 -25.76 9.04 -15.05
C GLY A 148 -25.23 7.73 -14.44
N LEU A 149 -23.90 7.59 -14.33
CA LEU A 149 -23.22 6.45 -13.69
C LEU A 149 -22.61 6.84 -12.33
N TRP A 150 -22.40 5.83 -11.50
CA TRP A 150 -21.85 5.93 -10.15
C TRP A 150 -21.13 4.62 -9.78
N PHE A 151 -20.04 4.70 -8.99
CA PHE A 151 -19.33 3.53 -8.49
C PHE A 151 -19.85 3.13 -7.10
N PRO A 152 -20.51 1.96 -6.97
CA PRO A 152 -21.38 1.67 -5.84
C PRO A 152 -20.69 1.16 -4.58
N VAL A 153 -19.39 0.87 -4.64
CA VAL A 153 -18.65 0.28 -3.52
C VAL A 153 -18.45 1.34 -2.44
N GLY A 154 -19.33 1.36 -1.44
CA GLY A 154 -19.10 2.01 -0.16
C GLY A 154 -18.51 1.02 0.84
N THR A 155 -17.38 1.36 1.45
CA THR A 155 -17.01 0.80 2.75
C THR A 155 -18.00 1.32 3.79
N VAL A 156 -18.16 0.61 4.91
CA VAL A 156 -19.00 1.05 6.03
C VAL A 156 -18.57 2.48 6.41
N GLY A 157 -19.48 3.43 6.21
CA GLY A 157 -19.21 4.87 6.40
C GLY A 157 -19.76 5.79 5.30
N MET A 158 -20.14 5.29 4.12
CA MET A 158 -20.67 6.14 3.04
C MET A 158 -21.92 5.57 2.37
N GLY A 159 -23.10 5.96 2.91
CA GLY A 159 -24.36 5.93 2.17
C GLY A 159 -25.50 5.09 2.79
N GLY A 160 -25.89 5.37 4.03
CA GLY A 160 -27.14 4.88 4.60
C GLY A 160 -27.59 5.82 5.72
N HIS A 161 -28.80 6.38 5.59
CA HIS A 161 -29.50 7.21 6.58
C HIS A 161 -29.09 6.93 8.04
N GLY A 162 -28.35 7.87 8.65
CA GLY A 162 -27.95 7.78 10.06
C GLY A 162 -26.76 8.69 10.37
N ALA A 163 -26.89 9.49 11.42
CA ALA A 163 -25.89 10.45 11.88
C ALA A 163 -24.57 9.77 12.32
N GLY A 164 -23.44 10.45 12.05
CA GLY A 164 -22.12 10.11 12.62
C GLY A 164 -21.01 10.15 11.57
N GLY A 165 -20.27 11.25 11.52
CA GLY A 165 -19.15 11.42 10.59
C GLY A 165 -17.95 10.56 10.98
N HIS A 166 -17.63 9.59 10.12
CA HIS A 166 -16.29 9.02 9.98
C HIS A 166 -16.04 8.84 8.48
N THR A 167 -15.21 9.71 7.89
CA THR A 167 -14.86 9.69 6.47
C THR A 167 -13.83 8.59 6.21
N THR A 168 -14.27 7.34 6.13
CA THR A 168 -13.41 6.21 5.73
C THR A 168 -13.25 6.23 4.20
N GLU A 169 -12.28 7.01 3.72
CA GLU A 169 -11.93 7.12 2.31
C GLU A 169 -10.74 6.23 1.96
N GLY A 170 -11.05 4.97 1.64
CA GLY A 170 -10.08 4.07 1.06
C GLY A 170 -10.52 2.64 1.26
N ALA A 171 -10.76 1.93 0.17
CA ALA A 171 -10.84 0.49 0.21
C ALA A 171 -9.51 -0.01 0.80
N GLY A 172 -9.51 -0.38 2.08
CA GLY A 172 -8.45 -1.13 2.73
C GLY A 172 -8.37 -2.51 2.08
N ARG A 173 -7.84 -2.56 0.87
CA ARG A 173 -7.28 -3.73 0.20
C ARG A 173 -6.25 -3.24 -0.83
N GLY A 174 -5.16 -2.67 -0.34
CA GLY A 174 -3.96 -2.43 -1.15
C GLY A 174 -3.39 -3.74 -1.74
N ASP A 175 -3.82 -4.90 -1.24
CA ASP A 175 -3.54 -6.23 -1.77
C ASP A 175 -4.42 -6.59 -2.99
N ALA A 176 -5.72 -6.28 -2.97
CA ALA A 176 -6.64 -6.70 -4.03
C ALA A 176 -6.53 -5.87 -5.30
N PHE A 177 -6.22 -4.57 -5.20
CA PHE A 177 -6.01 -3.75 -6.41
C PHE A 177 -4.70 -4.13 -7.12
N TRP A 178 -3.66 -4.54 -6.36
CA TRP A 178 -2.39 -4.99 -6.91
C TRP A 178 -2.49 -6.31 -7.69
N LEU A 179 -3.33 -7.25 -7.28
CA LEU A 179 -3.55 -8.51 -8.02
C LEU A 179 -4.55 -8.38 -9.19
N GLY A 180 -5.25 -7.25 -9.28
CA GLY A 180 -6.43 -7.07 -10.15
C GLY A 180 -6.22 -6.23 -11.41
N MET A 181 -4.98 -5.95 -11.84
CA MET A 181 -4.64 -5.12 -13.02
C MET A 181 -5.20 -5.61 -14.38
N LEU A 182 -6.11 -6.60 -14.42
CA LEU A 182 -6.73 -7.12 -15.65
C LEU A 182 -8.26 -6.91 -15.72
N GLY A 183 -8.90 -6.33 -14.70
CA GLY A 183 -10.34 -6.05 -14.74
C GLY A 183 -10.67 -4.70 -14.12
N GLY A 184 -11.01 -3.71 -14.96
CA GLY A 184 -11.42 -2.39 -14.48
C GLY A 184 -12.66 -2.45 -13.57
N PRO A 185 -12.79 -1.58 -12.56
CA PRO A 185 -14.00 -1.50 -11.74
C PRO A 185 -15.27 -1.34 -12.58
N ARG A 186 -16.34 -2.03 -12.16
CA ARG A 186 -17.68 -1.88 -12.76
C ARG A 186 -18.43 -0.74 -12.08
N VAL A 187 -18.97 0.17 -12.89
CA VAL A 187 -19.87 1.24 -12.46
C VAL A 187 -21.32 0.81 -12.66
N CYS A 188 -22.28 1.53 -12.10
CA CYS A 188 -23.71 1.26 -12.22
C CYS A 188 -24.47 2.56 -12.47
N HIS A 189 -25.71 2.50 -12.94
CA HIS A 189 -26.57 3.68 -12.98
C HIS A 189 -26.72 4.30 -11.58
N GLY A 190 -26.68 5.62 -11.52
CA GLY A 190 -26.90 6.36 -10.30
C GLY A 190 -28.36 6.27 -9.80
N PRO A 191 -28.59 6.47 -8.50
CA PRO A 191 -29.93 6.67 -7.95
C PRO A 191 -30.56 8.00 -8.39
#